data_AF-A0A1M6YBN9-F1
#
_entry.id   AF-A0A1M6YBN9-F1
#
_cell.length_a   1.000
_cell.length_b   1.000
_cell.length_c   1.000
_cell.angle_alpha   90.00
_cell.angle_beta   90.00
_cell.angle_gamma   90.00
#
_symmetry.space_group_name_H-M   'P 1'
#
loop_
_entity.id
_entity.type
_entity.pdbx_description
1 polymer ?
#
loop_
_entity_poly.entity_id
_entity_poly.type
_entity_poly.pdbx_seq_one_letter_code
_entity_poly.pdbx_strand_id
1 'polypeptide(L)'
;MKEMTLEERKAYIQAVADEVAGGRLTLGGAVKRLRENVLGVSQERFAIACKISKRALSQLEVDSGNPTLATLDAVFKKFGLKISLTHLNPVDLNAAAAKQAKTGFGIPRVVTT
;
A
#
# COMPACT_ATOMS: atom_id res chain seq x y z
N MET A 1 -13.35 -22.17 1.84
CA MET A 1 -12.21 -21.42 1.25
C MET A 1 -12.39 -21.50 -0.25
N LYS A 2 -12.33 -20.38 -0.98
CA LYS A 2 -12.45 -20.41 -2.43
C LYS A 2 -11.11 -20.91 -2.96
N GLU A 3 -11.06 -22.14 -3.46
CA GLU A 3 -9.89 -22.65 -4.17
C GLU A 3 -9.74 -21.81 -5.44
N MET A 4 -8.81 -20.87 -5.40
CA MET A 4 -8.43 -20.09 -6.57
C MET A 4 -7.39 -20.87 -7.35
N THR A 5 -7.56 -20.95 -8.66
CA THR A 5 -6.49 -21.41 -9.55
C THR A 5 -5.29 -20.47 -9.46
N LEU A 6 -4.11 -20.96 -9.89
CA LEU A 6 -2.89 -20.16 -9.89
C LEU A 6 -3.06 -18.86 -10.72
N GLU A 7 -3.79 -18.94 -11.84
CA GLU A 7 -4.09 -17.84 -12.74
C GLU A 7 -5.00 -16.80 -12.07
N GLU A 8 -6.11 -17.24 -11.45
CA GLU A 8 -7.01 -16.35 -10.72
C GLU A 8 -6.29 -15.65 -9.55
N ARG A 9 -5.40 -16.37 -8.88
CA ARG A 9 -4.60 -15.82 -7.78
C ARG A 9 -3.69 -14.69 -8.26
N LYS A 10 -2.99 -14.89 -9.37
CA LYS A 10 -2.14 -13.86 -9.97
C LYS A 10 -2.96 -12.65 -10.42
N ALA A 11 -4.09 -12.88 -11.10
CA ALA A 11 -4.99 -11.82 -11.54
C ALA A 11 -5.50 -10.98 -10.36
N TYR A 12 -5.87 -11.63 -9.26
CA TYR A 12 -6.33 -10.94 -8.06
C TYR A 12 -5.22 -10.10 -7.41
N ILE A 13 -4.00 -10.65 -7.27
CA ILE A 13 -2.86 -9.91 -6.73
C ILE A 13 -2.56 -8.69 -7.59
N GLN A 14 -2.60 -8.83 -8.92
CA GLN A 14 -2.39 -7.72 -9.86
C GLN A 14 -3.48 -6.65 -9.71
N ALA A 15 -4.76 -7.04 -9.65
CA ALA A 15 -5.86 -6.11 -9.48
C ALA A 15 -5.73 -5.29 -8.19
N VAL A 16 -5.34 -5.93 -7.08
CA VAL A 16 -5.08 -5.22 -5.82
C VAL A 16 -3.92 -4.23 -5.97
N ALA A 17 -2.84 -4.61 -6.65
CA ALA A 17 -1.71 -3.72 -6.88
C ALA A 17 -2.11 -2.50 -7.75
N ASP A 18 -2.93 -2.71 -8.78
CA ASP A 18 -3.42 -1.65 -9.66
C ASP A 18 -4.39 -0.70 -8.93
N GLU A 19 -5.20 -1.20 -8.00
CA GLU A 19 -6.04 -0.37 -7.13
C GLU A 19 -5.20 0.54 -6.21
N VAL A 20 -4.11 0.01 -5.65
CA VAL A 20 -3.17 0.79 -4.84
C VAL A 20 -2.45 1.83 -5.71
N ALA A 21 -1.96 1.43 -6.88
CA ALA A 21 -1.28 2.32 -7.81
C ALA A 21 -2.19 3.47 -8.29
N GLY A 22 -3.48 3.19 -8.48
CA GLY A 22 -4.50 4.18 -8.81
C GLY A 22 -5.03 4.99 -7.62
N GLY A 23 -4.49 4.80 -6.41
CA GLY A 23 -4.91 5.52 -5.20
C GLY A 23 -6.33 5.20 -4.72
N ARG A 24 -6.95 4.13 -5.23
CA ARG A 24 -8.30 3.67 -4.84
C ARG A 24 -8.27 2.80 -3.57
N LEU A 25 -7.12 2.22 -3.27
CA LEU A 25 -6.91 1.37 -2.11
C LEU A 25 -5.66 1.80 -1.36
N THR A 26 -5.74 1.81 -0.03
CA THR A 26 -4.59 2.07 0.83
C THR A 26 -3.67 0.86 0.89
N LEU A 27 -2.41 1.07 1.28
CA LEU A 27 -1.48 -0.04 1.50
C LEU A 27 -2.00 -1.00 2.58
N GLY A 28 -2.59 -0.48 3.66
CA GLY A 28 -3.20 -1.28 4.71
C GLY A 28 -4.37 -2.14 4.20
N GLY A 29 -5.27 -1.51 3.44
CA GLY A 29 -6.41 -2.19 2.82
C GLY A 29 -5.97 -3.29 1.86
N ALA A 30 -4.90 -3.07 1.09
CA ALA A 30 -4.32 -4.08 0.22
C ALA A 30 -3.78 -5.29 1.01
N VAL A 31 -3.04 -5.05 2.09
CA VAL A 31 -2.52 -6.12 2.96
C VAL A 31 -3.65 -6.97 3.52
N LYS A 32 -4.71 -6.33 4.04
CA LYS A 32 -5.88 -7.03 4.57
C LYS A 32 -6.57 -7.89 3.51
N ARG A 33 -6.85 -7.31 2.33
CA ARG A 33 -7.49 -8.03 1.21
C ARG A 33 -6.66 -9.21 0.72
N LEU A 34 -5.35 -9.05 0.60
CA LEU A 34 -4.45 -10.12 0.19
C LEU A 34 -4.38 -11.22 1.26
N ARG A 35 -4.28 -10.87 2.54
CA ARG A 35 -4.30 -11.87 3.63
C ARG A 35 -5.56 -12.73 3.59
N GLU A 36 -6.73 -12.09 3.47
CA GLU A 36 -8.02 -12.78 3.58
C GLU A 36 -8.36 -13.59 2.32
N ASN A 37 -8.15 -13.03 1.13
CA ASN A 37 -8.61 -13.64 -0.12
C ASN A 37 -7.56 -14.53 -0.78
N VAL A 38 -6.27 -14.28 -0.54
CA VAL A 38 -5.18 -15.05 -1.18
C VAL A 38 -4.66 -16.15 -0.27
N LEU A 39 -4.43 -15.86 1.01
CA LEU A 39 -3.86 -16.82 1.97
C LEU A 39 -4.93 -17.46 2.86
N GLY A 40 -6.05 -16.78 3.11
CA GLY A 40 -7.10 -17.29 4.00
C GLY A 40 -6.63 -17.52 5.43
N VAL A 41 -5.59 -16.82 5.87
CA VAL A 41 -4.98 -17.01 7.20
C VAL A 41 -5.42 -15.94 8.20
N SER A 42 -5.37 -16.32 9.48
CA SER A 42 -5.53 -15.35 10.56
C SER A 42 -4.40 -14.32 10.55
N GLN A 43 -4.70 -13.15 11.08
CA GLN A 43 -3.74 -12.06 11.24
C GLN A 43 -2.51 -12.49 12.03
N GLU A 44 -2.67 -13.33 13.05
CA GLU A 44 -1.56 -13.82 13.87
C GLU A 44 -0.60 -14.70 13.08
N ARG A 45 -1.12 -15.66 12.31
CA ARG A 45 -0.30 -16.51 11.43
C ARG A 45 0.41 -15.68 10.37
N PHE A 46 -0.27 -14.68 9.82
CA PHE A 46 0.33 -13.81 8.80
C PHE A 46 1.45 -12.93 9.37
N ALA A 47 1.27 -12.38 10.58
CA ALA A 47 2.28 -11.58 11.27
C ALA A 47 3.56 -12.41 11.52
N ILE A 48 3.41 -13.65 11.99
CA ILE A 48 4.53 -14.57 12.18
C ILE A 48 5.26 -14.83 10.85
N ALA A 49 4.51 -15.10 9.78
CA ALA A 49 5.10 -15.33 8.45
C ALA A 49 5.87 -14.12 7.92
N CYS A 50 5.40 -12.91 8.23
CA CYS A 50 6.05 -11.65 7.86
C CYS A 50 7.13 -11.20 8.86
N LYS A 51 7.34 -11.96 9.96
CA LYS A 51 8.29 -11.63 11.04
C LYS A 51 8.03 -10.26 11.67
N ILE A 52 6.76 -9.89 11.84
CA ILE A 52 6.33 -8.66 12.51
C ILE A 52 5.38 -8.98 13.65
N SER A 53 5.19 -8.03 14.57
CA SER A 53 4.21 -8.21 15.64
C SER A 53 2.79 -8.17 15.09
N LYS A 54 1.87 -8.92 15.73
CA LYS A 54 0.43 -8.87 15.42
C LYS A 54 -0.12 -7.44 15.51
N ARG A 55 0.34 -6.67 16.50
CA ARG A 55 0.00 -5.25 16.66
C ARG A 55 0.43 -4.42 15.45
N ALA A 56 1.67 -4.59 14.99
CA ALA A 56 2.18 -3.88 13.81
C ALA A 56 1.37 -4.23 12.56
N LEU A 57 1.05 -5.51 12.35
CA LEU A 57 0.17 -5.91 11.25
C LEU A 57 -1.24 -5.32 11.39
N SER A 58 -1.77 -5.23 12.62
CA SER A 58 -3.09 -4.63 12.88
C SER A 58 -3.13 -3.15 12.51
N GLN A 59 -2.13 -2.40 12.97
CA GLN A 59 -2.01 -0.98 12.68
C GLN A 59 -1.79 -0.73 11.19
N LEU A 60 -1.05 -1.62 10.53
CA LEU A 60 -0.88 -1.61 9.08
C LEU A 60 -2.24 -1.81 8.38
N GLU A 61 -3.01 -2.84 8.71
CA GLU A 61 -4.28 -3.17 8.04
C GLU A 61 -5.38 -2.10 8.19
N VAL A 62 -5.30 -1.25 9.21
CA VAL A 62 -6.27 -0.16 9.45
C VAL A 62 -5.69 1.23 9.18
N ASP A 63 -4.52 1.30 8.53
CA ASP A 63 -3.82 2.54 8.18
C ASP A 63 -3.57 3.48 9.38
N SER A 64 -3.50 2.94 10.60
CA SER A 64 -3.34 3.69 11.87
C SER A 64 -1.89 3.77 12.33
N GLY A 65 -0.94 3.26 11.55
CA GLY A 65 0.49 3.25 11.87
C GLY A 65 1.34 3.87 10.76
N ASN A 66 2.61 4.15 11.08
CA ASN A 66 3.64 4.51 10.12
C ASN A 66 4.63 3.35 9.96
N PRO A 67 4.28 2.30 9.19
CA PRO A 67 5.15 1.14 8.99
C PRO A 67 6.43 1.58 8.27
N THR A 68 7.56 0.98 8.65
CA THR A 68 8.81 1.18 7.90
C THR A 68 8.69 0.59 6.50
N LEU A 69 9.47 1.11 5.54
CA LEU A 69 9.56 0.51 4.21
C LEU A 69 9.95 -0.98 4.28
N ALA A 70 10.84 -1.35 5.22
CA ALA A 70 11.24 -2.74 5.45
C ALA A 70 10.06 -3.62 5.92
N THR A 71 9.18 -3.10 6.76
CA THR A 71 7.95 -3.79 7.19
C THR A 71 7.02 -4.02 6.01
N LEU A 72 6.81 -2.99 5.18
CA LEU A 72 5.96 -3.11 4.01
C LEU A 72 6.53 -4.11 2.99
N ASP A 73 7.83 -4.03 2.71
CA ASP A 73 8.50 -4.97 1.80
C ASP A 73 8.41 -6.42 2.31
N ALA A 74 8.62 -6.65 3.60
CA ALA A 74 8.50 -7.99 4.21
C ALA A 74 7.10 -8.61 4.03
N VAL A 75 6.06 -7.77 4.06
CA VAL A 75 4.66 -8.18 3.87
C VAL A 75 4.37 -8.43 2.39
N PHE A 76 4.64 -7.46 1.52
CA PHE A 76 4.30 -7.53 0.10
C PHE A 76 5.11 -8.61 -0.66
N LYS A 77 6.35 -8.87 -0.23
CA LYS A 77 7.18 -9.94 -0.79
C LYS A 77 6.55 -11.33 -0.66
N LYS A 78 5.64 -11.56 0.30
CA LYS A 78 4.87 -12.82 0.42
C LYS A 78 3.91 -13.06 -0.73
N PHE A 79 3.56 -12.00 -1.45
CA PHE A 79 2.68 -12.03 -2.62
C PHE A 79 3.45 -11.81 -3.93
N GLY A 80 4.79 -11.77 -3.88
CA GLY A 80 5.60 -11.44 -5.06
C GLY A 80 5.54 -9.95 -5.45
N LEU A 81 5.10 -9.09 -4.54
CA LEU A 81 4.99 -7.65 -4.76
C LEU A 81 6.17 -6.91 -4.12
N LYS A 82 6.55 -5.79 -4.73
CA LYS A 82 7.53 -4.83 -4.18
C LYS A 82 6.96 -3.42 -4.22
N ILE A 83 7.38 -2.58 -3.28
CA ILE A 83 7.05 -1.16 -3.32
C ILE A 83 7.98 -0.45 -4.32
N SER A 84 7.42 0.46 -5.10
CA SER A 84 8.17 1.28 -6.06
C SER A 84 7.53 2.67 -6.20
N LEU A 85 8.30 3.61 -6.75
CA LEU A 85 7.82 4.93 -7.11
C LEU A 85 7.22 4.88 -8.52
N THR A 86 6.19 5.69 -8.76
CA THR A 86 5.58 5.86 -10.09
C THR A 86 5.53 7.34 -10.45
N HIS A 87 5.45 7.64 -11.75
CA HIS A 87 5.24 9.01 -12.22
C HIS A 87 3.80 9.42 -11.98
N LEU A 88 3.60 10.62 -11.42
CA LEU A 88 2.29 11.25 -11.40
C LEU A 88 1.93 11.65 -12.83
N ASN A 89 0.75 11.23 -13.30
CA ASN A 89 0.18 11.80 -14.51
C ASN A 89 -0.03 13.31 -14.29
N PRO A 90 0.21 14.22 -15.26
CA PRO A 90 -0.05 15.66 -15.12
C PRO A 90 -1.43 16.01 -14.53
N VAL A 91 -2.46 15.20 -14.77
CA VAL A 91 -3.78 15.37 -14.14
C VAL A 91 -3.73 15.15 -12.62
N ASP A 92 -3.06 14.08 -12.17
CA ASP A 92 -2.86 13.77 -10.75
C ASP A 92 -1.87 14.73 -10.08
N LEU A 93 -0.90 15.25 -10.84
CA LEU A 93 0.04 16.28 -10.38
C LEU A 93 -0.71 17.57 -10.03
N ASN A 94 -1.66 18.00 -10.86
CA ASN A 94 -2.51 19.16 -10.58
C ASN A 94 -3.41 18.93 -9.36
N ALA A 95 -3.96 17.72 -9.20
CA ALA A 95 -4.75 17.36 -8.02
C ALA A 95 -3.90 17.29 -6.73
N ALA A 96 -2.66 16.82 -6.82
CA ALA A 96 -1.71 16.79 -5.70
C ALA A 96 -1.26 18.21 -5.30
N ALA A 97 -0.96 19.08 -6.27
CA ALA A 97 -0.61 20.48 -6.04
C ALA A 97 -1.76 21.25 -5.35
N ALA A 98 -3.02 21.00 -5.74
CA ALA A 98 -4.19 21.59 -5.10
C ALA A 98 -4.36 21.17 -3.61
N LYS A 99 -3.90 19.96 -3.23
CA LYS A 99 -3.89 19.51 -1.84
C LYS A 99 -2.75 20.13 -1.03
N GLN A 100 -1.59 20.36 -1.64
CA GLN A 100 -0.43 21.00 -0.97
C GLN A 100 -0.63 22.50 -0.72
N ALA A 101 -1.44 23.20 -1.53
CA ALA A 101 -1.75 24.63 -1.33
C ALA A 101 -2.47 24.93 0.00
N LYS A 102 -3.07 23.93 0.67
CA LYS A 102 -3.72 24.09 1.99
C LYS A 102 -2.81 23.80 3.17
N THR A 103 -1.66 23.17 2.96
CA THR A 103 -0.67 22.88 4.01
C THR A 103 0.59 23.65 3.65
N GLY A 104 0.66 24.90 4.10
CA GLY A 104 1.67 25.89 3.73
C GLY A 104 3.11 25.40 3.85
N PHE A 105 3.63 24.79 2.79
CA PHE A 105 5.06 24.69 2.57
C PHE A 105 5.45 25.88 1.68
N GLY A 106 5.79 26.99 2.34
CA GLY A 106 6.21 28.22 1.68
C GLY A 106 7.50 27.99 0.91
N ILE A 107 7.41 27.94 -0.41
CA ILE A 107 8.58 28.11 -1.27
C ILE A 107 8.91 29.61 -1.21
N PRO A 108 10.09 30.03 -0.69
CA PRO A 108 10.44 31.44 -0.69
C PRO A 108 10.56 31.90 -2.14
N ARG A 109 9.73 32.88 -2.50
CA ARG A 109 9.77 33.58 -3.79
C ARG A 109 11.11 34.32 -3.85
N VAL A 110 12.00 33.88 -4.73
CA VAL A 110 13.20 34.66 -5.06
C VAL A 110 12.72 35.96 -5.68
N VAL A 111 12.86 37.06 -4.95
CA VAL A 111 12.69 38.40 -5.48
C VAL A 111 13.92 38.72 -6.31
N THR A 112 13.77 38.70 -7.62
CA THR A 112 14.76 39.27 -8.53
C THR A 112 14.60 40.78 -8.52
N THR A 113 15.61 41.46 -7.97
CA THR A 113 15.81 42.92 -8.07
C THR A 113 16.46 43.25 -9.40
#